data_AF-A0A7L7W555-F1
#
_entry.id   AF-A0A7L7W555-F1
#
_cell.length_a   1.000
_cell.length_b   1.000
_cell.length_c   1.000
_cell.angle_alpha   90.00
_cell.angle_beta   90.00
_cell.angle_gamma   90.00
#
_symmetry.space_group_name_H-M   'P 1'
#
loop_
_entity.id
_entity.type
_entity.pdbx_description
1 polymer ?
#
loop_
_entity_poly.entity_id
_entity_poly.type
_entity_poly.pdbx_seq_one_letter_code
_entity_poly.pdbx_strand_id
1 'polypeptide(L)'
;MDFRRYAKAAVLMGAVVLTLTAASCDERRFTREDALAVPHSVVQVGEYRDKDWEYVDSDGVAQKLNRCEDLSPWTVEYRCTSLDGSVELTFDSSKYDRMGDATLHIDGKDVLLDCINGGFWTDGKMFCMPASAVPKPSGPASES
;
A
#
# COMPACT_ATOMS: atom_id res chain seq x y z
N MET A 1 0.62 -39.84 64.50
CA MET A 1 0.30 -40.30 63.13
C MET A 1 -1.19 -40.13 62.94
N ASP A 2 -1.59 -39.04 62.29
CA ASP A 2 -2.99 -38.72 61.98
C ASP A 2 -3.27 -39.03 60.51
N PHE A 3 -4.10 -40.04 60.27
CA PHE A 3 -4.64 -40.40 58.96
C PHE A 3 -5.94 -39.62 58.72
N ARG A 4 -5.86 -38.46 58.08
CA ARG A 4 -7.03 -37.82 57.47
C ARG A 4 -7.03 -38.05 55.95
N ARG A 5 -8.05 -38.84 55.56
CA ARG A 5 -8.59 -38.98 54.19
C ARG A 5 -8.84 -37.61 53.57
N TYR A 6 -8.61 -37.46 52.27
CA TYR A 6 -9.68 -37.32 51.26
C TYR A 6 -9.05 -37.10 49.87
N ALA A 7 -9.34 -38.02 48.96
CA ALA A 7 -9.08 -37.90 47.54
C ALA A 7 -10.11 -36.97 46.88
N LYS A 8 -9.69 -36.31 45.78
CA LYS A 8 -10.42 -35.92 44.55
C LYS A 8 -9.64 -34.75 43.92
N ALA A 9 -8.77 -35.01 42.95
CA ALA A 9 -9.07 -35.10 41.53
C ALA A 9 -9.37 -33.73 40.87
N ALA A 10 -8.55 -33.47 39.85
CA ALA A 10 -8.87 -32.85 38.57
C ALA A 10 -8.39 -31.40 38.31
N VAL A 11 -7.58 -31.35 37.25
CA VAL A 11 -7.03 -30.23 36.49
C VAL A 11 -8.14 -29.34 35.91
N LEU A 12 -7.92 -28.01 35.91
CA LEU A 12 -8.52 -27.04 34.97
C LEU A 12 -7.49 -25.88 34.84
N MET A 13 -6.60 -25.92 33.83
CA MET A 13 -6.75 -25.29 32.51
C MET A 13 -6.85 -23.75 32.54
N GLY A 14 -5.72 -23.12 32.23
CA GLY A 14 -5.55 -22.00 31.28
C GLY A 14 -6.52 -20.83 31.26
N ALA A 15 -5.97 -19.62 31.47
CA ALA A 15 -6.48 -18.41 30.85
C ALA A 15 -5.29 -17.47 30.52
N VAL A 16 -4.61 -17.76 29.41
CA VAL A 16 -3.81 -16.73 28.73
C VAL A 16 -4.82 -15.82 28.03
N VAL A 17 -4.95 -14.59 28.51
CA VAL A 17 -5.72 -13.55 27.83
C VAL A 17 -4.90 -13.13 26.60
N LEU A 18 -5.12 -13.83 25.48
CA LEU A 18 -4.71 -13.35 24.16
C LEU A 18 -5.54 -12.10 23.87
N THR A 19 -4.89 -10.94 23.91
CA THR A 19 -5.42 -9.72 23.32
C THR A 19 -5.56 -9.96 21.82
N LEU A 20 -6.76 -10.31 21.35
CA LEU A 20 -7.10 -10.20 19.95
C LEU A 20 -7.05 -8.71 19.61
N THR A 21 -5.94 -8.25 19.05
CA THR A 21 -5.95 -7.06 18.20
C THR A 21 -6.88 -7.42 17.05
N ALA A 22 -8.06 -6.81 17.04
CA ALA A 22 -8.92 -6.82 15.89
C ALA A 22 -8.09 -6.32 14.70
N ALA A 23 -7.60 -7.25 13.88
CA ALA A 23 -7.29 -6.96 12.50
C ALA A 23 -8.65 -6.62 11.88
N SER A 24 -9.06 -5.36 12.01
CA SER A 24 -10.19 -4.84 11.28
C SER A 24 -9.92 -5.18 9.83
N CYS A 25 -10.80 -5.99 9.22
CA CYS A 25 -10.77 -6.34 7.82
C CYS A 25 -10.71 -5.05 7.00
N ASP A 26 -9.50 -4.65 6.65
CA ASP A 26 -9.27 -3.52 5.78
C ASP A 26 -9.49 -4.07 4.38
N GLU A 27 -10.72 -3.96 3.85
CA GLU A 27 -11.13 -4.48 2.53
C GLU A 27 -10.46 -3.72 1.36
N ARG A 28 -9.26 -3.18 1.55
CA ARG A 28 -8.47 -2.57 0.49
C ARG A 28 -7.91 -3.66 -0.42
N ARG A 29 -7.91 -3.34 -1.72
CA ARG A 29 -7.41 -4.26 -2.76
C ARG A 29 -5.94 -4.62 -2.57
N PHE A 30 -5.15 -3.71 -2.02
CA PHE A 30 -3.73 -3.92 -1.70
C PHE A 30 -3.26 -2.88 -0.67
N THR A 31 -2.03 -3.04 -0.18
CA THR A 31 -1.39 -2.16 0.79
C THR A 31 -0.25 -1.36 0.15
N ARG A 32 0.31 -0.41 0.91
CA ARG A 32 1.51 0.32 0.47
C ARG A 32 2.69 -0.63 0.31
N GLU A 33 2.79 -1.63 1.18
CA GLU A 33 3.82 -2.67 1.15
C GLU A 33 3.71 -3.53 -0.11
N ASP A 34 2.49 -3.86 -0.53
CA ASP A 34 2.26 -4.58 -1.79
C ASP A 34 2.71 -3.75 -2.99
N ALA A 35 2.37 -2.45 -3.03
CA ALA A 35 2.81 -1.56 -4.10
C ALA A 35 4.35 -1.44 -4.13
N LEU A 36 5.02 -1.31 -2.98
CA LEU A 36 6.48 -1.26 -2.90
C LEU A 36 7.16 -2.58 -3.32
N ALA A 37 6.45 -3.71 -3.24
CA ALA A 37 6.97 -5.02 -3.62
C ALA A 37 6.81 -5.33 -5.12
N VAL A 38 6.08 -4.49 -5.87
CA VAL A 38 5.76 -4.71 -7.28
C VAL A 38 6.49 -3.67 -8.14
N PRO A 39 7.37 -4.08 -9.07
CA PRO A 39 7.98 -3.17 -10.04
C PRO A 39 6.96 -2.34 -10.81
N HIS A 40 7.35 -1.13 -11.18
CA HIS A 40 6.53 -0.15 -11.91
C HIS A 40 5.32 0.37 -11.13
N SER A 41 5.30 0.15 -9.82
CA SER A 41 4.36 0.77 -8.90
C SER A 41 4.79 2.19 -8.55
N VAL A 42 3.86 2.98 -7.99
CA VAL A 42 4.12 4.37 -7.58
C VAL A 42 3.50 4.61 -6.21
N VAL A 43 4.21 5.28 -5.32
CA VAL A 43 3.74 5.62 -3.97
C VAL A 43 3.89 7.10 -3.70
N GLN A 44 2.88 7.70 -3.11
CA GLN A 44 2.94 9.08 -2.67
C GLN A 44 3.81 9.16 -1.42
N VAL A 45 4.69 10.16 -1.37
CA VAL A 45 5.61 10.40 -0.26
C VAL A 45 5.53 11.86 0.20
N GLY A 46 6.17 12.17 1.33
CA GLY A 46 6.10 13.51 1.92
C GLY A 46 4.69 13.87 2.40
N GLU A 47 4.36 15.16 2.33
CA GLU A 47 3.04 15.67 2.68
C GLU A 47 2.03 15.34 1.56
N TYR A 48 0.81 14.97 1.95
CA TYR A 48 -0.26 14.61 1.01
C TYR A 48 -0.53 15.70 -0.06
N ARG A 49 -0.35 16.97 0.30
CA ARG A 49 -0.64 18.11 -0.59
C ARG A 49 0.49 18.42 -1.57
N ASP A 50 1.70 17.95 -1.30
CA ASP A 50 2.87 18.29 -2.12
C ASP A 50 2.88 17.51 -3.44
N LYS A 51 2.16 16.39 -3.49
CA LYS A 51 2.11 15.48 -4.64
C LYS A 51 3.53 15.02 -5.02
N ASP A 52 4.34 14.71 -4.01
CA ASP A 52 5.63 14.07 -4.21
C ASP A 52 5.41 12.56 -4.36
N TRP A 53 6.14 11.95 -5.29
CA TRP A 53 5.98 10.54 -5.64
C TRP A 53 7.32 9.84 -5.77
N GLU A 54 7.31 8.56 -5.44
CA GLU A 54 8.37 7.60 -5.77
C GLU A 54 7.80 6.52 -6.67
N TYR A 55 8.60 6.01 -7.60
CA TYR A 55 8.26 4.82 -8.39
C TYR A 55 9.19 3.67 -8.01
N VAL A 56 8.71 2.44 -8.16
CA VAL A 56 9.52 1.23 -8.01
C VAL A 56 10.08 0.88 -9.37
N ASP A 57 11.41 0.90 -9.51
CA ASP A 57 12.07 0.55 -10.77
C ASP A 57 11.99 -0.96 -11.07
N SER A 58 12.52 -1.36 -12.23
CA SER A 58 12.55 -2.75 -12.69
C SER A 58 13.35 -3.68 -11.76
N ASP A 59 14.25 -3.13 -10.94
CA ASP A 59 15.03 -3.86 -9.94
C ASP A 59 14.34 -3.93 -8.57
N GLY A 60 13.16 -3.33 -8.43
CA GLY A 60 12.40 -3.31 -7.18
C GLY A 60 12.84 -2.23 -6.21
N VAL A 61 13.59 -1.21 -6.65
CA VAL A 61 14.09 -0.13 -5.81
C VAL A 61 13.21 1.11 -5.98
N ALA A 62 12.84 1.74 -4.86
CA ALA A 62 12.09 2.99 -4.89
C ALA A 62 13.00 4.15 -5.30
N GLN A 63 12.58 4.89 -6.33
CA GLN A 63 13.28 6.03 -6.90
C GLN A 63 12.38 7.25 -6.84
N LYS A 64 12.96 8.41 -6.48
CA LYS A 64 12.20 9.66 -6.36
C LYS A 64 11.92 10.28 -7.73
N LEU A 65 10.67 10.72 -7.92
CA LEU A 65 10.30 11.61 -9.02
C LEU A 65 10.51 13.07 -8.62
N ASN A 66 10.76 13.92 -9.61
CA ASN A 66 10.69 15.36 -9.47
C ASN A 66 9.27 15.77 -9.07
N ARG A 67 9.16 16.94 -8.45
CA ARG A 67 7.86 17.53 -8.12
C ARG A 67 7.00 17.61 -9.36
N CYS A 68 5.74 17.20 -9.24
CA CYS A 68 4.83 17.18 -10.37
C CYS A 68 4.50 18.59 -10.86
N GLU A 69 4.51 18.75 -12.18
CA GLU A 69 4.02 19.92 -12.90
C GLU A 69 2.51 19.83 -13.07
N ASP A 70 1.81 20.94 -12.87
CA ASP A 70 0.40 21.08 -13.22
C ASP A 70 0.32 21.41 -14.71
N LEU A 71 -0.18 20.46 -15.50
CA LEU A 71 -0.28 20.61 -16.96
C LEU A 71 -1.50 21.44 -17.35
N SER A 72 -2.54 21.45 -16.53
CA SER A 72 -3.77 22.18 -16.79
C SER A 72 -4.60 22.30 -15.51
N PRO A 73 -4.78 23.52 -14.97
CA PRO A 73 -5.58 23.73 -13.77
C PRO A 73 -7.08 23.48 -14.00
N TRP A 74 -7.50 23.31 -15.26
CA TRP A 74 -8.89 23.05 -15.65
C TRP A 74 -9.22 21.56 -15.69
N THR A 75 -8.25 20.73 -16.15
CA THR A 75 -8.40 19.27 -16.22
C THR A 75 -7.78 18.56 -15.03
N VAL A 76 -6.99 19.28 -14.23
CA VAL A 76 -6.35 18.79 -13.01
C VAL A 76 -5.36 17.65 -13.32
N GLU A 77 -4.72 17.75 -14.48
CA GLU A 77 -3.75 16.81 -15.02
C GLU A 77 -2.34 17.16 -14.52
N TYR A 78 -1.61 16.16 -14.04
CA TYR A 78 -0.29 16.31 -13.46
C TYR A 78 0.71 15.41 -14.17
N ARG A 79 1.96 15.88 -14.21
CA ARG A 79 3.09 15.10 -14.71
C ARG A 79 4.30 15.22 -13.81
N CYS A 80 4.91 14.10 -13.47
CA CYS A 80 6.13 14.02 -12.66
C CYS A 80 7.16 13.18 -13.41
N THR A 81 8.42 13.63 -13.45
CA THR A 81 9.48 12.95 -14.21
C THR A 81 10.62 12.53 -13.30
N SER A 82 11.35 11.47 -13.66
CA SER A 82 12.65 11.18 -13.04
C SER A 82 13.67 12.27 -13.36
N LEU A 83 14.77 12.32 -12.61
CA LEU A 83 15.83 13.32 -12.80
C LEU A 83 16.43 13.30 -14.22
N ASP A 84 16.56 12.13 -14.80
CA ASP A 84 17.06 11.88 -16.16
C ASP A 84 15.97 11.94 -17.24
N GLY A 85 14.69 12.08 -16.85
CA GLY A 85 13.54 12.13 -17.74
C GLY A 85 13.18 10.81 -18.42
N SER A 86 13.78 9.69 -18.00
CA SER A 86 13.49 8.35 -18.55
C SER A 86 12.17 7.77 -18.06
N VAL A 87 11.65 8.27 -16.94
CA VAL A 87 10.39 7.86 -16.33
C VAL A 87 9.46 9.04 -16.21
N GLU A 88 8.21 8.86 -16.62
CA GLU A 88 7.17 9.88 -16.54
C GLU A 88 5.90 9.28 -15.92
N LEU A 89 5.40 9.90 -14.86
CA LEU A 89 4.10 9.61 -14.26
C LEU A 89 3.11 10.69 -14.67
N THR A 90 2.01 10.28 -15.29
CA THR A 90 0.88 11.16 -15.59
C THR A 90 -0.37 10.69 -14.86
N PHE A 91 -1.19 11.63 -14.41
CA PHE A 91 -2.47 11.33 -13.76
C PHE A 91 -3.38 12.54 -13.70
N ASP A 92 -4.67 12.26 -13.61
CA ASP A 92 -5.68 13.25 -13.29
C ASP A 92 -6.00 13.21 -11.80
N SER A 93 -5.92 14.36 -11.15
CA SER A 93 -6.32 14.54 -9.76
C SER A 93 -7.72 15.14 -9.69
N SER A 94 -8.72 14.43 -10.21
CA SER A 94 -10.11 14.88 -10.15
C SER A 94 -10.61 15.06 -8.69
N LYS A 95 -11.72 15.78 -8.52
CA LYS A 95 -12.32 16.02 -7.19
C LYS A 95 -12.44 14.71 -6.40
N TYR A 96 -12.24 14.79 -5.08
CA TYR A 96 -12.22 13.67 -4.12
C TYR A 96 -10.92 12.88 -4.02
N ASP A 97 -9.77 13.51 -4.27
CA ASP A 97 -8.47 12.93 -3.89
C ASP A 97 -8.20 11.58 -4.58
N ARG A 98 -8.78 11.40 -5.77
CA ARG A 98 -8.62 10.22 -6.61
C ARG A 98 -7.62 10.52 -7.70
N MET A 99 -6.61 9.67 -7.78
CA MET A 99 -5.70 9.61 -8.90
C MET A 99 -6.37 8.76 -9.99
N GLY A 100 -6.91 9.43 -11.00
CA GLY A 100 -7.53 8.82 -12.18
C GLY A 100 -6.55 8.75 -13.35
N ASP A 101 -6.82 7.81 -14.26
CA ASP A 101 -6.10 7.65 -15.53
C ASP A 101 -4.56 7.64 -15.39
N ALA A 102 -4.11 7.09 -14.26
CA ALA A 102 -2.70 7.06 -13.87
C ALA A 102 -1.90 6.14 -14.80
N THR A 103 -0.86 6.70 -15.41
CA THR A 103 0.02 6.00 -16.33
C THR A 103 1.47 6.27 -15.97
N LEU A 104 2.28 5.22 -15.88
CA LEU A 104 3.73 5.32 -15.74
C LEU A 104 4.38 4.96 -17.08
N HIS A 105 4.99 5.93 -17.75
CA HIS A 105 5.88 5.68 -18.87
C HIS A 105 7.26 5.31 -18.35
N ILE A 106 7.69 4.08 -18.60
CA ILE A 106 9.00 3.56 -18.16
C ILE A 106 9.47 2.51 -19.17
N ASP A 107 10.79 2.46 -19.42
CA ASP A 107 11.40 1.53 -20.38
C ASP A 107 10.75 1.59 -21.79
N GLY A 108 10.28 2.78 -22.19
CA GLY A 108 9.61 3.02 -23.47
C GLY A 108 8.20 2.42 -23.57
N LYS A 109 7.56 2.10 -22.44
CA LYS A 109 6.22 1.51 -22.37
C LYS A 109 5.33 2.27 -21.42
N ASP A 110 4.04 2.29 -21.73
CA ASP A 110 3.01 2.81 -20.84
C ASP A 110 2.47 1.69 -19.95
N VAL A 111 2.61 1.88 -18.64
CA VAL A 111 2.07 0.99 -17.61
C VAL A 111 0.85 1.66 -16.99
N LEU A 112 -0.33 1.08 -17.24
CA LEU A 112 -1.57 1.54 -16.60
C LEU A 112 -1.55 1.16 -15.12
N LEU A 113 -1.88 2.12 -14.26
CA LEU A 113 -1.85 1.96 -12.83
C LEU A 113 -3.25 1.88 -12.24
N ASP A 114 -3.42 0.96 -11.29
CA ASP A 114 -4.56 0.94 -10.39
C ASP A 114 -4.15 1.57 -9.06
N CYS A 115 -4.87 2.62 -8.65
CA CYS A 115 -4.52 3.46 -7.51
C CYS A 115 -5.55 3.36 -6.39
N ILE A 116 -5.09 3.37 -5.13
CA ILE A 116 -5.95 3.43 -3.97
C ILE A 116 -5.46 4.45 -2.93
N ASN A 117 -6.38 4.91 -2.09
CA ASN A 117 -6.08 5.72 -0.92
C ASN A 117 -5.78 4.80 0.27
N GLY A 118 -4.64 5.00 0.93
CA GLY A 118 -4.24 4.23 2.11
C GLY A 118 -5.00 4.56 3.40
N GLY A 119 -5.94 5.49 3.34
CA GLY A 119 -6.80 5.86 4.46
C GLY A 119 -6.04 6.45 5.62
N PHE A 120 -6.64 6.34 6.81
CA PHE A 120 -6.12 6.97 8.02
C PHE A 120 -4.68 6.55 8.38
N TRP A 121 -4.33 5.28 8.15
CA TRP A 121 -3.04 4.71 8.57
C TRP A 121 -1.84 5.16 7.73
N THR A 122 -2.07 5.77 6.55
CA THR A 122 -1.01 6.32 5.69
C THR A 122 -1.06 7.84 5.59
N ASP A 123 -1.81 8.51 6.47
CA ASP A 123 -2.16 9.93 6.38
C ASP A 123 -2.89 10.28 5.07
N GLY A 124 -3.69 9.34 4.54
CA GLY A 124 -4.42 9.50 3.29
C GLY A 124 -3.54 9.42 2.04
N LYS A 125 -2.25 9.04 2.17
CA LYS A 125 -1.34 8.90 1.03
C LYS A 125 -1.84 7.84 0.06
N MET A 126 -1.71 8.16 -1.21
CA MET A 126 -2.06 7.29 -2.33
C MET A 126 -0.92 6.33 -2.67
N PHE A 127 -1.27 5.16 -3.19
CA PHE A 127 -0.32 4.24 -3.79
C PHE A 127 -0.99 3.47 -4.92
N CYS A 128 -0.19 3.11 -5.91
CA CYS A 128 -0.64 2.51 -7.15
C CYS A 128 0.29 1.36 -7.53
N MET A 129 -0.27 0.36 -8.20
CA MET A 129 0.48 -0.74 -8.80
C MET A 129 0.02 -0.97 -10.24
N PRO A 130 0.79 -1.64 -11.09
CA PRO A 130 0.33 -2.01 -12.43
C PRO A 130 -1.01 -2.71 -12.36
N ALA A 131 -1.97 -2.31 -13.20
CA ALA A 131 -3.33 -2.89 -13.18
C ALA A 131 -3.35 -4.40 -13.51
N SER A 132 -2.28 -4.91 -14.12
CA SER A 132 -2.06 -6.33 -14.39
C SER A 132 -1.44 -7.10 -13.22
N ALA A 133 -0.95 -6.41 -12.19
CA ALA A 133 -0.34 -7.04 -11.03
C ALA A 133 -1.42 -7.70 -10.15
N VAL A 134 -1.07 -8.85 -9.58
CA VAL A 134 -1.89 -9.52 -8.57
C VAL A 134 -1.27 -9.18 -7.21
N PRO A 135 -2.00 -8.48 -6.32
CA PRO A 135 -1.51 -8.21 -4.98
C PRO A 135 -1.11 -9.52 -4.32
N LYS A 136 0.03 -9.53 -3.64
CA LYS A 136 0.40 -10.72 -2.88
C LYS A 136 -0.66 -10.88 -1.78
N PRO A 137 -1.25 -12.08 -1.59
CA PRO A 137 -2.13 -12.28 -0.46
C PRO A 137 -1.33 -11.98 0.80
N SER A 138 -1.82 -11.05 1.61
CA SER A 138 -1.33 -10.82 2.96
C SER A 138 -1.75 -12.02 3.83
N GLY A 139 -1.04 -13.14 3.66
CA GLY A 139 -1.18 -14.33 4.48
C GLY A 139 -0.59 -14.10 5.88
N PRO A 140 -0.97 -14.95 6.85
CA PRO A 140 -0.43 -16.30 6.78
C PRO A 140 -1.39 -17.23 6.03
N ALA A 141 -0.85 -17.89 5.02
CA ALA A 141 -1.47 -19.09 4.48
C ALA A 141 -1.28 -20.26 5.45
N SER A 142 -2.28 -21.14 5.48
CA SER A 142 -2.23 -22.55 5.88
C SER A 142 -2.52 -22.93 7.34
N GLU A 143 -3.64 -23.65 7.47
CA GLU A 143 -3.80 -24.98 8.07
C GLU A 143 -3.19 -25.24 9.45
N SER A 144 -4.08 -25.53 10.41
CA SER A 144 -4.05 -26.72 11.25
C SER A 144 -5.44 -27.01 11.79
#